data_AF-A0A7Z0TA84-F1
#
_entry.id   AF-A0A7Z0TA84-F1
#
_cell.length_a   1.000
_cell.length_b   1.000
_cell.length_c   1.000
_cell.angle_alpha   90.00
_cell.angle_beta   90.00
_cell.angle_gamma   90.00
#
_symmetry.space_group_name_H-M   'P 1'
#
loop_
_entity.id
_entity.type
_entity.pdbx_description
1 polymer ?
#
loop_
_entity_poly.entity_id
_entity_poly.type
_entity_poly.pdbx_seq_one_letter_code
_entity_poly.pdbx_strand_id
1 'polypeptide(L)'
;MVINVRSEINTLKKVLLHRPGRELLNLTPDTLERLLFDDVPFLKVAQAEHDRFAEILRENGVEVVYLEDLVAETLETSHELKVQFLKQFIEEGGVQLEVYKEALLNFFLSYTDTKEMVLKTMEGVNMSELKLPRKDLVSYLEDPTELILDPMPNLYFTRDPFASTQNGVILNRMYSVTRNRETIYAYYIFHYHPEYKGQVTFFYDRTNPFHIEGGDVLNINDKVLAIGISQRTEAAAIDLAAKTLLFDEANSNIEAILAFRIAEKRAWMHLDTVFTQIDHDKFSVHPEILGPLQVFELTRDGNEVKVTPKEGKLEEILEQYMGVKVTLIPCGGGDRIAAEREQWNDGSNTLCIAPGKVIVYERNDVTNALLREHGINVIEMPSAELSRGRGGPRCMSMPLVRDEK
;
A
#
# COMPACT_ATOMS: atom_id res chain seq x y z
N MET A 1 9.87 -17.93 7.71
CA MET A 1 10.12 -16.97 6.61
C MET A 1 9.63 -15.62 7.08
N VAL A 2 10.38 -14.55 6.83
CA VAL A 2 10.04 -13.19 7.30
C VAL A 2 8.99 -12.51 6.41
N ILE A 3 8.91 -12.95 5.15
CA ILE A 3 7.79 -12.71 4.24
C ILE A 3 7.26 -14.07 3.76
N ASN A 4 5.95 -14.27 3.84
CA ASN A 4 5.24 -15.42 3.28
C ASN A 4 3.78 -15.04 2.98
N VAL A 5 3.51 -14.57 1.76
CA VAL A 5 2.17 -14.14 1.35
C VAL A 5 1.83 -14.76 0.00
N ARG A 6 1.18 -15.92 0.05
CA ARG A 6 0.80 -16.73 -1.12
C ARG A 6 -0.70 -16.66 -1.43
N SER A 7 -1.46 -15.87 -0.65
CA SER A 7 -2.91 -15.77 -0.79
C SER A 7 -3.40 -14.46 -0.17
N GLU A 8 -4.50 -13.89 -0.67
CA GLU A 8 -5.23 -12.79 -0.04
C GLU A 8 -6.04 -13.25 1.18
N ILE A 9 -6.38 -14.53 1.28
CA ILE A 9 -7.41 -15.02 2.22
C ILE A 9 -6.86 -15.91 3.34
N ASN A 10 -5.72 -16.58 3.14
CA ASN A 10 -5.15 -17.45 4.17
C ASN A 10 -4.96 -16.69 5.49
N THR A 11 -5.09 -17.39 6.61
CA THR A 11 -5.08 -16.78 7.95
C THR A 11 -3.87 -15.86 8.11
N LEU A 12 -4.14 -14.59 8.39
CA LEU A 12 -3.14 -13.55 8.61
C LEU A 12 -2.41 -13.79 9.93
N LYS A 13 -1.08 -13.73 9.90
CA LYS A 13 -0.22 -13.94 11.09
C LYS A 13 0.60 -12.72 11.46
N LYS A 14 1.16 -12.01 10.49
CA LYS A 14 1.94 -10.78 10.71
C LYS A 14 1.57 -9.74 9.68
N VAL A 15 1.34 -8.51 10.12
CA VAL A 15 0.92 -7.39 9.27
C VAL A 15 1.68 -6.13 9.65
N LEU A 16 2.14 -5.41 8.63
CA LEU A 16 2.72 -4.07 8.76
C LEU A 16 1.62 -3.03 8.65
N LEU A 17 1.61 -2.10 9.60
CA LEU A 17 0.80 -0.88 9.60
C LEU A 17 1.71 0.35 9.75
N HIS A 18 1.14 1.54 9.61
CA HIS A 18 1.78 2.79 10.03
C HIS A 18 0.73 3.63 10.77
N ARG A 19 1.03 4.02 12.01
CA ARG A 19 0.07 4.78 12.81
C ARG A 19 0.10 6.25 12.37
N PRO A 20 -1.04 6.85 11.96
CA PRO A 20 -1.06 8.25 11.56
C PRO A 20 -0.44 9.18 12.59
N GLY A 21 0.50 10.00 12.15
CA GLY A 21 1.32 10.91 12.92
C GLY A 21 1.09 12.38 12.56
N ARG A 22 2.10 13.19 12.84
CA ARG A 22 2.05 14.66 12.70
C ARG A 22 2.05 15.11 11.24
N GLU A 23 2.38 14.23 10.30
CA GLU A 23 2.26 14.47 8.86
C GLU A 23 0.84 14.88 8.44
N LEU A 24 -0.20 14.39 9.14
CA LEU A 24 -1.57 14.84 8.88
C LEU A 24 -1.85 16.28 9.35
N LEU A 25 -1.07 16.81 10.30
CA LEU A 25 -1.22 18.20 10.77
C LEU A 25 -0.65 19.23 9.78
N ASN A 26 0.22 18.78 8.87
CA ASN A 26 0.80 19.61 7.82
C ASN A 26 -0.05 19.57 6.52
N LEU A 27 -1.22 18.92 6.55
CA LEU A 27 -2.22 19.03 5.50
C LEU A 27 -2.98 20.35 5.64
N THR A 28 -2.89 21.19 4.62
CA THR A 28 -3.68 22.41 4.47
C THR A 28 -4.60 22.30 3.25
N PRO A 29 -5.72 23.06 3.19
CA PRO A 29 -6.62 23.04 2.04
C PRO A 29 -5.93 23.23 0.68
N ASP A 30 -4.93 24.10 0.62
CA ASP A 30 -4.19 24.41 -0.62
C ASP A 30 -3.22 23.28 -1.03
N THR A 31 -2.91 22.35 -0.12
CA THR A 31 -1.98 21.22 -0.35
C THR A 31 -2.67 19.89 -0.62
N LEU A 32 -3.98 19.77 -0.38
CA LEU A 32 -4.73 18.51 -0.46
C LEU A 32 -4.56 17.79 -1.82
N GLU A 33 -4.76 18.51 -2.93
CA GLU A 33 -4.65 17.91 -4.27
C GLU A 33 -3.23 17.39 -4.55
N ARG A 34 -2.22 18.18 -4.19
CA ARG A 34 -0.79 17.87 -4.40
C ARG A 34 -0.31 16.70 -3.53
N LEU A 35 -0.87 16.59 -2.32
CA LEU A 35 -0.54 15.54 -1.34
C LEU A 35 -1.51 14.33 -1.44
N LEU A 36 -2.37 14.32 -2.45
CA LEU A 36 -3.28 13.22 -2.78
C LEU A 36 -4.25 12.87 -1.64
N PHE A 37 -4.80 13.90 -1.00
CA PHE A 37 -5.77 13.78 0.09
C PHE A 37 -7.04 14.56 -0.26
N ASP A 38 -8.20 14.17 0.28
CA ASP A 38 -9.49 14.78 -0.08
C ASP A 38 -10.07 15.71 0.98
N ASP A 39 -9.65 15.55 2.23
CA ASP A 39 -10.07 16.40 3.33
C ASP A 39 -9.03 16.37 4.45
N VAL A 40 -9.05 17.35 5.35
CA VAL A 40 -8.11 17.43 6.47
C VAL A 40 -8.64 16.57 7.63
N PRO A 41 -7.98 15.46 8.00
CA PRO A 41 -8.46 14.60 9.07
C PRO A 41 -8.26 15.20 10.46
N PHE A 42 -9.15 14.88 11.38
CA PHE A 42 -8.90 15.15 12.80
C PHE A 42 -7.98 14.07 13.38
N LEU A 43 -6.67 14.36 13.40
CA LEU A 43 -5.61 13.42 13.80
C LEU A 43 -5.93 12.61 15.06
N LYS A 44 -6.46 13.24 16.12
CA LYS A 44 -6.79 12.55 17.37
C LYS A 44 -7.79 11.42 17.17
N VAL A 45 -8.81 11.63 16.34
CA VAL A 45 -9.83 10.62 16.05
C VAL A 45 -9.27 9.60 15.06
N ALA A 46 -8.58 10.02 14.00
CA ALA A 46 -7.90 9.10 13.07
C ALA A 46 -6.97 8.12 13.80
N GLN A 47 -6.21 8.59 14.79
CA GLN A 47 -5.38 7.75 15.64
C GLN A 47 -6.21 6.75 16.46
N ALA A 48 -7.32 7.17 17.08
CA ALA A 48 -8.18 6.27 17.84
C ALA A 48 -8.83 5.20 16.94
N GLU A 49 -9.24 5.56 15.72
CA GLU A 49 -9.77 4.61 14.74
C GLU A 49 -8.70 3.60 14.30
N HIS A 50 -7.47 4.07 14.04
CA HIS A 50 -6.36 3.22 13.63
C HIS A 50 -5.88 2.31 14.77
N ASP A 51 -5.87 2.83 16.00
CA ASP A 51 -5.58 2.03 17.20
C ASP A 51 -6.61 0.91 17.36
N ARG A 52 -7.91 1.21 17.15
CA ARG A 52 -8.95 0.18 17.15
C ARG A 52 -8.76 -0.85 16.03
N PHE A 53 -8.35 -0.43 14.84
CA PHE A 53 -8.02 -1.36 13.75
C PHE A 53 -6.88 -2.32 14.13
N ALA A 54 -5.80 -1.79 14.70
CA ALA A 54 -4.68 -2.60 15.18
C ALA A 54 -5.10 -3.54 16.32
N GLU A 55 -5.98 -3.10 17.24
CA GLU A 55 -6.56 -3.96 18.28
C GLU A 55 -7.40 -5.10 17.70
N ILE A 56 -8.27 -4.83 16.72
CA ILE A 56 -9.05 -5.86 16.04
C ILE A 56 -8.12 -6.93 15.45
N LEU A 57 -7.02 -6.54 14.80
CA LEU A 57 -6.04 -7.48 14.27
C LEU A 57 -5.42 -8.34 15.38
N ARG A 58 -5.00 -7.73 16.49
CA ARG A 58 -4.42 -8.44 17.65
C ARG A 58 -5.42 -9.38 18.34
N GLU A 59 -6.67 -8.96 18.51
CA GLU A 59 -7.77 -9.78 19.05
C GLU A 59 -8.01 -11.04 18.19
N ASN A 60 -7.66 -10.98 16.91
CA ASN A 60 -7.75 -12.07 15.96
C ASN A 60 -6.42 -12.85 15.78
N GLY A 61 -5.46 -12.65 16.69
CA GLY A 61 -4.21 -13.41 16.74
C GLY A 61 -3.15 -12.96 15.71
N VAL A 62 -3.30 -11.77 15.12
CA VAL A 62 -2.33 -11.20 14.19
C VAL A 62 -1.28 -10.41 14.95
N GLU A 63 0.00 -10.66 14.67
CA GLU A 63 1.13 -9.82 15.06
C GLU A 63 1.10 -8.52 14.24
N VAL A 64 0.96 -7.39 14.92
CA VAL A 64 0.97 -6.06 14.29
C VAL A 64 2.33 -5.43 14.53
N VAL A 65 3.05 -5.11 13.45
CA VAL A 65 4.30 -4.34 13.47
C VAL A 65 4.10 -2.99 12.77
N TYR A 66 4.90 -1.99 13.13
CA TYR A 66 4.80 -0.64 12.59
C TYR A 66 5.98 -0.27 11.71
N LEU A 67 5.71 0.46 10.62
CA LEU A 67 6.72 0.94 9.68
C LEU A 67 7.79 1.78 10.37
N GLU A 68 7.37 2.75 11.18
CA GLU A 68 8.23 3.65 11.93
C GLU A 68 9.15 2.90 12.92
N ASP A 69 8.66 1.81 13.51
CA ASP A 69 9.44 0.98 14.44
C ASP A 69 10.52 0.20 13.67
N LEU A 70 10.15 -0.50 12.59
CA LEU A 70 11.09 -1.27 11.78
C LEU A 70 12.16 -0.39 11.12
N VAL A 71 11.83 0.83 10.70
CA VAL A 71 12.82 1.79 10.19
C VAL A 71 13.74 2.24 11.32
N ALA A 72 13.21 2.58 12.50
CA ALA A 72 14.04 2.98 13.63
C ALA A 72 15.03 1.88 14.02
N GLU A 73 14.56 0.64 14.18
CA GLU A 73 15.37 -0.55 14.45
C GLU A 73 16.46 -0.75 13.38
N THR A 74 16.11 -0.54 12.10
CA THR A 74 17.07 -0.59 10.99
C THR A 74 18.19 0.44 11.15
N LEU A 75 17.83 1.70 11.39
CA LEU A 75 18.79 2.82 11.44
C LEU A 75 19.62 2.86 12.72
N GLU A 76 19.22 2.12 13.75
CA GLU A 76 20.00 1.94 14.98
C GLU A 76 21.17 0.97 14.81
N THR A 77 21.16 0.14 13.75
CA THR A 77 22.25 -0.80 13.48
C THR A 77 23.58 -0.13 13.10
N SER A 78 23.55 1.09 12.56
CA SER A 78 24.75 1.83 12.14
C SER A 78 24.49 3.33 12.02
N HIS A 79 25.40 4.13 12.58
CA HIS A 79 25.37 5.59 12.42
C HIS A 79 25.59 6.00 10.96
N GLU A 80 26.49 5.32 10.24
CA GLU A 80 26.73 5.55 8.82
C GLU A 80 25.48 5.29 7.98
N LEU A 81 24.74 4.22 8.29
CA LEU A 81 23.47 3.91 7.63
C LEU A 81 22.41 4.98 7.90
N LYS A 82 22.31 5.46 9.14
CA LYS A 82 21.43 6.59 9.50
C LYS A 82 21.76 7.85 8.69
N VAL A 83 23.04 8.20 8.56
CA VAL A 83 23.48 9.34 7.75
C VAL A 83 23.18 9.12 6.26
N GLN A 84 23.37 7.90 5.75
CA GLN A 84 23.03 7.54 4.36
C GLN A 84 21.53 7.72 4.09
N PHE A 85 20.68 7.19 4.97
CA PHE A 85 19.23 7.34 4.90
C PHE A 85 18.82 8.80 4.85
N LEU A 86 19.31 9.62 5.78
CA LEU A 86 18.94 11.03 5.86
C LEU A 86 19.37 11.82 4.62
N LYS A 87 20.57 11.56 4.10
CA LYS A 87 21.03 12.21 2.86
C LYS A 87 20.15 11.85 1.66
N GLN A 88 19.82 10.57 1.51
CA GLN A 88 18.94 10.12 0.45
C GLN A 88 17.52 10.69 0.61
N PHE A 89 16.97 10.68 1.82
CA PHE A 89 15.65 11.26 2.12
C PHE A 89 15.59 12.77 1.80
N ILE A 90 16.61 13.54 2.16
CA ILE A 90 16.70 14.98 1.87
C ILE A 90 16.76 15.23 0.36
N GLU A 91 17.58 14.45 -0.36
CA GLU A 91 17.70 14.56 -1.82
C GLU A 91 16.39 14.20 -2.53
N GLU A 92 15.76 13.08 -2.15
CA GLU A 92 14.46 12.65 -2.69
C GLU A 92 13.31 13.59 -2.27
N GLY A 93 13.50 14.40 -1.22
CA GLY A 93 12.62 15.49 -0.82
C GLY A 93 12.67 16.72 -1.73
N GLY A 94 13.58 16.76 -2.72
CA GLY A 94 13.67 17.85 -3.70
C GLY A 94 14.44 19.09 -3.21
N VAL A 95 15.17 19.00 -2.09
CA VAL A 95 15.96 20.12 -1.55
C VAL A 95 17.19 20.32 -2.41
N GLN A 96 17.30 21.46 -3.10
CA GLN A 96 18.38 21.69 -4.08
C GLN A 96 19.63 22.36 -3.50
N LEU A 97 19.47 23.24 -2.51
CA LEU A 97 20.57 24.06 -1.98
C LEU A 97 21.35 23.30 -0.89
N GLU A 98 22.66 23.20 -1.06
CA GLU A 98 23.55 22.47 -0.13
C GLU A 98 23.48 23.01 1.31
N VAL A 99 23.31 24.33 1.50
CA VAL A 99 23.13 24.93 2.83
C VAL A 99 21.91 24.36 3.57
N TYR A 100 20.81 24.09 2.84
CA TYR A 100 19.61 23.50 3.41
C TYR A 100 19.76 22.00 3.62
N LYS A 101 20.46 21.29 2.73
CA LYS A 101 20.77 19.87 2.93
C LYS A 101 21.60 19.66 4.19
N GLU A 102 22.64 20.47 4.41
CA GLU A 102 23.47 20.42 5.61
C GLU A 102 22.68 20.78 6.87
N ALA A 103 21.84 21.81 6.81
CA ALA A 103 21.00 22.21 7.93
C ALA A 103 19.99 21.13 8.32
N LEU A 104 19.32 20.51 7.34
CA LEU A 104 18.39 19.41 7.55
C LEU A 104 19.08 18.19 8.12
N LEU A 105 20.25 17.81 7.59
CA LEU A 105 21.02 16.68 8.11
C LEU A 105 21.39 16.90 9.59
N ASN A 106 21.91 18.08 9.93
CA ASN A 106 22.24 18.42 11.33
C ASN A 106 20.98 18.46 12.22
N PHE A 107 19.86 18.97 11.69
CA PHE A 107 18.58 18.99 12.39
C PHE A 107 18.12 17.58 12.74
N PHE A 108 18.08 16.65 11.78
CA PHE A 108 17.69 15.27 12.04
C PHE A 108 18.68 14.53 12.94
N LEU A 109 19.98 14.74 12.78
CA LEU A 109 21.00 14.13 13.65
C LEU A 109 21.00 14.69 15.09
N SER A 110 20.29 15.78 15.36
CA SER A 110 20.13 16.31 16.72
C SER A 110 19.14 15.52 17.58
N TYR A 111 18.30 14.68 16.96
CA TYR A 111 17.37 13.81 17.68
C TYR A 111 18.14 12.70 18.40
N THR A 112 17.85 12.53 19.69
CA THR A 112 18.46 11.47 20.52
C THR A 112 17.73 10.13 20.39
N ASP A 113 16.43 10.18 20.11
CA ASP A 113 15.58 9.03 19.84
C ASP A 113 15.44 8.83 18.32
N THR A 114 15.78 7.63 17.83
CA THR A 114 15.75 7.34 16.39
C THR A 114 14.33 7.26 15.85
N LYS A 115 13.36 6.78 16.63
CA LYS A 115 11.97 6.69 16.22
C LYS A 115 11.37 8.08 16.07
N GLU A 116 11.63 8.99 17.01
CA GLU A 116 11.20 10.39 16.89
C GLU A 116 11.82 11.07 15.66
N MET A 117 13.09 10.78 15.35
CA MET A 117 13.72 11.24 14.12
C MET A 117 13.01 10.70 12.86
N VAL A 118 12.69 9.40 12.83
CA VAL A 118 11.96 8.76 11.73
C VAL A 118 10.59 9.39 11.55
N LEU A 119 9.82 9.53 12.64
CA LEU A 119 8.52 10.20 12.63
C LEU A 119 8.64 11.64 12.12
N LYS A 120 9.73 12.36 12.46
CA LYS A 120 9.96 13.70 11.93
C LYS A 120 10.23 13.71 10.41
N THR A 121 10.87 12.67 9.86
CA THR A 121 11.00 12.55 8.40
C THR A 121 9.65 12.34 7.71
N MET A 122 8.73 11.63 8.36
CA MET A 122 7.36 11.40 7.87
C MET A 122 6.52 12.68 7.96
N GLU A 123 6.65 13.43 9.06
CA GLU A 123 5.99 14.72 9.34
C GLU A 123 6.35 15.81 8.32
N GLY A 124 7.56 15.77 7.75
CA GLY A 124 8.11 16.89 7.00
C GLY A 124 8.68 17.98 7.91
N VAL A 125 9.22 19.04 7.30
CA VAL A 125 9.95 20.10 8.00
C VAL A 125 9.51 21.46 7.47
N ASN A 126 9.15 22.36 8.39
CA ASN A 126 8.91 23.76 8.09
C ASN A 126 10.21 24.57 8.19
N MET A 127 10.33 25.64 7.39
CA MET A 127 11.54 26.48 7.37
C MET A 127 11.88 27.06 8.74
N SER A 128 10.88 27.45 9.53
CA SER A 128 11.06 27.98 10.89
C SER A 128 11.74 27.02 11.87
N GLU A 129 11.74 25.71 11.60
CA GLU A 129 12.35 24.71 12.46
C GLU A 129 13.88 24.67 12.34
N LEU A 130 14.44 25.05 11.18
CA LEU A 130 15.87 24.96 10.90
C LEU A 130 16.72 26.08 11.53
N LYS A 131 16.08 27.12 12.10
CA LYS A 131 16.73 28.27 12.77
C LYS A 131 17.94 28.83 11.99
N LEU A 132 17.85 28.88 10.66
CA LEU A 132 18.95 29.35 9.83
C LEU A 132 19.08 30.88 9.87
N PRO A 133 20.30 31.43 9.92
CA PRO A 133 20.51 32.87 9.84
C PRO A 133 20.18 33.38 8.44
N ARG A 134 19.39 34.46 8.34
CA ARG A 134 19.06 35.10 7.06
C ARG A 134 20.30 35.75 6.45
N LYS A 135 20.77 35.23 5.32
CA LYS A 135 22.05 35.62 4.68
C LYS A 135 21.94 35.94 3.20
N ASP A 136 20.95 35.42 2.50
CA ASP A 136 20.73 35.62 1.07
C ASP A 136 19.27 36.01 0.78
N LEU A 137 19.02 36.49 -0.46
CA LEU A 137 17.70 36.98 -0.86
C LEU A 137 16.59 35.95 -0.61
N VAL A 138 16.88 34.66 -0.81
CA VAL A 138 15.94 33.57 -0.59
C VAL A 138 15.54 33.51 0.89
N SER A 139 16.49 33.46 1.81
CA SER A 139 16.22 33.45 3.25
C SER A 139 15.52 34.72 3.81
N TYR A 140 15.50 35.83 3.05
CA TYR A 140 14.75 37.04 3.39
C TYR A 140 13.32 37.07 2.83
N LEU A 141 13.07 36.34 1.74
CA LEU A 141 11.77 36.29 1.05
C LEU A 141 10.92 35.06 1.42
N GLU A 142 11.53 34.01 1.96
CA GLU A 142 10.85 32.78 2.38
C GLU A 142 9.81 33.02 3.48
N ASP A 143 8.66 32.35 3.34
CA ASP A 143 7.64 32.29 4.39
C ASP A 143 8.13 31.33 5.50
N PRO A 144 8.20 31.75 6.77
CA PRO A 144 8.60 30.87 7.88
C PRO A 144 7.75 29.61 8.05
N THR A 145 6.55 29.60 7.47
CA THR A 145 5.61 28.47 7.47
C THR A 145 5.69 27.60 6.21
N GLU A 146 6.57 27.93 5.27
CA GLU A 146 6.81 27.13 4.08
C GLU A 146 7.47 25.80 4.44
N LEU A 147 6.95 24.71 3.86
CA LEU A 147 7.49 23.36 4.01
C LEU A 147 8.73 23.23 3.13
N ILE A 148 9.90 23.07 3.76
CA ILE A 148 11.14 22.75 3.04
C ILE A 148 11.20 21.27 2.67
N LEU A 149 10.53 20.43 3.47
CA LEU A 149 10.27 19.03 3.17
C LEU A 149 8.80 18.76 3.41
N ASP A 150 8.08 18.35 2.36
CA ASP A 150 6.66 18.04 2.47
C ASP A 150 6.41 16.81 3.36
N PRO A 151 5.27 16.78 4.09
CA PRO A 151 4.79 15.59 4.79
C PRO A 151 4.47 14.45 3.81
N MET A 152 4.41 13.22 4.32
CA MET A 152 3.94 12.05 3.58
C MET A 152 2.66 11.49 4.21
N PRO A 153 1.51 12.17 4.04
CA PRO A 153 0.27 11.86 4.76
C PRO A 153 -0.36 10.50 4.37
N ASN A 154 0.05 9.92 3.25
CA ASN A 154 -0.47 8.63 2.76
C ASN A 154 0.27 7.42 3.36
N LEU A 155 1.25 7.62 4.25
CA LEU A 155 2.05 6.52 4.82
C LEU A 155 1.22 5.48 5.57
N TYR A 156 0.05 5.86 6.11
CA TYR A 156 -0.82 4.89 6.78
C TYR A 156 -1.50 3.94 5.80
N PHE A 157 -1.47 4.25 4.49
CA PHE A 157 -1.76 3.30 3.43
C PHE A 157 -0.52 2.51 3.05
N THR A 158 -0.10 1.63 3.96
CA THR A 158 1.09 0.77 3.80
C THR A 158 0.97 -0.24 2.67
N ARG A 159 -0.21 -0.38 2.06
CA ARG A 159 -0.47 -1.27 0.91
C ARG A 159 0.38 -0.93 -0.30
N ASP A 160 0.61 0.35 -0.56
CA ASP A 160 1.07 0.79 -1.86
C ASP A 160 2.59 0.86 -2.04
N PRO A 161 3.40 1.27 -1.05
CA PRO A 161 4.85 1.42 -1.23
C PRO A 161 5.62 0.12 -1.53
N PHE A 162 5.08 -1.04 -1.16
CA PHE A 162 5.57 -2.35 -1.58
C PHE A 162 4.44 -3.36 -1.44
N ALA A 163 4.47 -4.46 -2.19
CA ALA A 163 3.54 -5.57 -2.02
C ALA A 163 4.29 -6.87 -1.69
N SER A 164 3.94 -7.50 -0.57
CA SER A 164 4.43 -8.84 -0.25
C SER A 164 3.78 -9.88 -1.15
N THR A 165 4.61 -10.78 -1.68
CA THR A 165 4.17 -11.91 -2.49
C THR A 165 5.17 -13.05 -2.39
N GLN A 166 4.69 -14.29 -2.38
CA GLN A 166 5.54 -15.47 -2.21
C GLN A 166 6.42 -15.30 -0.96
N ASN A 167 7.74 -15.47 -1.07
CA ASN A 167 8.71 -15.21 0.01
C ASN A 167 9.41 -13.84 -0.11
N GLY A 168 8.88 -12.94 -0.94
CA GLY A 168 9.54 -11.71 -1.33
C GLY A 168 8.60 -10.52 -1.45
N VAL A 169 9.07 -9.48 -2.13
CA VAL A 169 8.33 -8.24 -2.33
C VAL A 169 8.43 -7.76 -3.77
N ILE A 170 7.37 -7.11 -4.23
CA ILE A 170 7.42 -6.12 -5.30
C ILE A 170 7.66 -4.78 -4.58
N LEU A 171 8.91 -4.33 -4.50
CA LEU A 171 9.23 -3.02 -3.94
C LEU A 171 8.93 -1.97 -5.01
N ASN A 172 7.89 -1.19 -4.76
CA ASN A 172 7.20 -0.46 -5.81
C ASN A 172 7.96 0.81 -6.22
N ARG A 173 7.72 1.24 -7.46
CA ARG A 173 7.98 2.60 -7.91
C ARG A 173 6.62 3.27 -8.10
N MET A 174 6.33 4.26 -7.28
CA MET A 174 5.03 4.91 -7.27
C MET A 174 4.86 5.82 -8.50
N TYR A 175 3.61 6.02 -8.93
CA TYR A 175 3.28 6.92 -10.04
C TYR A 175 3.57 8.38 -9.68
N SER A 176 3.09 8.81 -8.52
CA SER A 176 3.29 10.21 -8.07
C SER A 176 4.67 10.40 -7.46
N VAL A 177 5.33 11.51 -7.80
CA VAL A 177 6.61 11.89 -7.19
C VAL A 177 6.47 12.01 -5.66
N THR A 178 5.36 12.57 -5.19
CA THR A 178 5.07 12.73 -3.75
C THR A 178 5.10 11.40 -3.01
N ARG A 179 4.32 10.40 -3.46
CA ARG A 179 4.27 9.09 -2.79
C ARG A 179 5.50 8.22 -3.06
N ASN A 180 6.23 8.46 -4.15
CA ASN A 180 7.45 7.69 -4.43
C ASN A 180 8.54 7.91 -3.37
N ARG A 181 8.46 9.00 -2.58
CA ARG A 181 9.31 9.24 -1.41
C ARG A 181 9.07 8.22 -0.29
N GLU A 182 7.88 7.64 -0.18
CA GLU A 182 7.50 6.69 0.88
C GLU A 182 8.24 5.34 0.74
N THR A 183 8.62 4.97 -0.48
CA THR A 183 9.24 3.66 -0.77
C THR A 183 10.65 3.52 -0.18
N ILE A 184 11.28 4.64 0.24
CA ILE A 184 12.58 4.62 0.92
C ILE A 184 12.52 3.86 2.25
N TYR A 185 11.40 3.90 2.97
CA TYR A 185 11.29 3.25 4.28
C TYR A 185 11.38 1.72 4.14
N ALA A 186 10.57 1.16 3.25
CA ALA A 186 10.59 -0.26 2.92
C ALA A 186 11.94 -0.69 2.31
N TYR A 187 12.54 0.15 1.46
CA TYR A 187 13.88 -0.08 0.91
C TYR A 187 14.91 -0.30 2.03
N TYR A 188 14.96 0.60 3.02
CA TYR A 188 15.93 0.45 4.10
C TYR A 188 15.65 -0.79 4.97
N ILE A 189 14.39 -1.09 5.26
CA ILE A 189 14.01 -2.30 6.00
C ILE A 189 14.53 -3.54 5.27
N PHE A 190 14.19 -3.73 4.00
CA PHE A 190 14.52 -4.97 3.29
C PHE A 190 16.01 -5.12 2.95
N HIS A 191 16.74 -4.01 2.79
CA HIS A 191 18.18 -4.07 2.52
C HIS A 191 19.06 -4.14 3.77
N TYR A 192 18.59 -3.66 4.93
CA TYR A 192 19.47 -3.45 6.08
C TYR A 192 18.94 -3.97 7.42
N HIS A 193 17.63 -4.15 7.60
CA HIS A 193 17.09 -4.62 8.88
C HIS A 193 17.63 -6.04 9.21
N PRO A 194 18.06 -6.31 10.46
CA PRO A 194 18.67 -7.60 10.83
C PRO A 194 17.79 -8.82 10.56
N GLU A 195 16.47 -8.67 10.69
CA GLU A 195 15.51 -9.75 10.42
C GLU A 195 15.28 -9.95 8.91
N TYR A 196 15.23 -8.88 8.11
CA TYR A 196 14.79 -8.94 6.70
C TYR A 196 15.94 -9.06 5.70
N LYS A 197 17.11 -8.48 6.01
CA LYS A 197 18.25 -8.43 5.10
C LYS A 197 18.70 -9.84 4.70
N GLY A 198 18.71 -10.09 3.39
CA GLY A 198 19.12 -11.37 2.81
C GLY A 198 18.10 -12.50 2.97
N GLN A 199 16.89 -12.19 3.47
CA GLN A 199 15.79 -13.14 3.65
C GLN A 199 14.58 -12.83 2.74
N VAL A 200 14.63 -11.73 1.99
CA VAL A 200 13.54 -11.24 1.14
C VAL A 200 14.00 -11.17 -0.31
N THR A 201 13.27 -11.84 -1.20
CA THR A 201 13.50 -11.75 -2.65
C THR A 201 12.84 -10.50 -3.22
N PHE A 202 13.54 -9.77 -4.09
CA PHE A 202 12.99 -8.62 -4.79
C PHE A 202 12.50 -9.06 -6.18
N PHE A 203 11.18 -9.14 -6.35
CA PHE A 203 10.55 -9.39 -7.65
C PHE A 203 10.46 -8.12 -8.49
N TYR A 204 10.52 -6.96 -7.84
CA TYR A 204 10.64 -5.63 -8.43
C TYR A 204 11.34 -4.71 -7.42
N ASP A 205 11.94 -3.63 -7.89
CA ASP A 205 12.66 -2.66 -7.07
C ASP A 205 12.27 -1.22 -7.41
N ARG A 206 12.30 -0.32 -6.42
CA ARG A 206 11.98 1.10 -6.60
C ARG A 206 12.88 1.82 -7.62
N THR A 207 14.05 1.26 -7.93
CA THR A 207 14.99 1.77 -8.93
C THR A 207 14.65 1.36 -10.37
N ASN A 208 13.74 0.41 -10.57
CA ASN A 208 13.23 0.06 -11.90
C ASN A 208 12.52 1.25 -12.57
N PRO A 209 12.39 1.29 -13.91
CA PRO A 209 11.98 2.50 -14.62
C PRO A 209 10.46 2.80 -14.61
N PHE A 210 9.62 1.79 -14.47
CA PHE A 210 8.17 1.90 -14.67
C PHE A 210 7.44 1.87 -13.34
N HIS A 211 6.26 2.49 -13.28
CA HIS A 211 5.49 2.53 -12.04
C HIS A 211 4.59 1.29 -11.87
N ILE A 212 4.50 0.81 -10.63
CA ILE A 212 3.63 -0.26 -10.13
C ILE A 212 3.31 0.05 -8.67
N GLU A 213 2.05 -0.08 -8.25
CA GLU A 213 1.63 0.21 -6.87
C GLU A 213 0.93 -1.01 -6.25
N GLY A 214 1.06 -1.18 -4.93
CA GLY A 214 0.63 -2.41 -4.26
C GLY A 214 -0.87 -2.64 -4.19
N GLY A 215 -1.70 -1.59 -4.31
CA GLY A 215 -3.15 -1.73 -4.50
C GLY A 215 -3.53 -2.53 -5.77
N ASP A 216 -2.66 -2.55 -6.78
CA ASP A 216 -2.88 -3.35 -7.99
C ASP A 216 -2.46 -4.81 -7.84
N VAL A 217 -1.70 -5.18 -6.80
CA VAL A 217 -1.14 -6.53 -6.63
C VAL A 217 -2.00 -7.36 -5.67
N LEU A 218 -2.55 -8.47 -6.18
CA LEU A 218 -3.37 -9.40 -5.41
C LEU A 218 -2.84 -10.83 -5.53
N ASN A 219 -2.61 -11.47 -4.38
CA ASN A 219 -2.21 -12.87 -4.31
C ASN A 219 -3.43 -13.79 -4.37
N ILE A 220 -3.92 -14.15 -5.56
CA ILE A 220 -5.15 -14.98 -5.69
C ILE A 220 -4.98 -16.35 -5.03
N ASN A 221 -3.85 -17.00 -5.31
CA ASN A 221 -3.42 -18.22 -4.64
C ASN A 221 -1.91 -18.41 -4.84
N ASP A 222 -1.39 -19.54 -4.35
CA ASP A 222 0.05 -19.84 -4.37
C ASP A 222 0.68 -19.80 -5.77
N LYS A 223 -0.14 -19.99 -6.80
CA LYS A 223 0.29 -20.12 -8.21
C LYS A 223 -0.15 -18.96 -9.08
N VAL A 224 -1.05 -18.09 -8.60
CA VAL A 224 -1.71 -17.09 -9.42
C VAL A 224 -1.69 -15.72 -8.75
N LEU A 225 -1.16 -14.74 -9.48
CA LEU A 225 -1.29 -13.32 -9.14
C LEU A 225 -2.32 -12.66 -10.03
N ALA A 226 -3.05 -11.70 -9.48
CA ALA A 226 -3.78 -10.71 -10.25
C ALA A 226 -3.05 -9.37 -10.11
N ILE A 227 -2.79 -8.70 -11.23
CA ILE A 227 -2.15 -7.38 -11.25
C ILE A 227 -2.98 -6.40 -12.09
N GLY A 228 -3.36 -5.26 -11.54
CA GLY A 228 -4.05 -4.19 -12.27
C GLY A 228 -3.13 -3.48 -13.26
N ILE A 229 -3.59 -3.27 -14.50
CA ILE A 229 -3.08 -2.24 -15.40
C ILE A 229 -4.00 -1.03 -15.22
N SER A 230 -3.46 0.00 -14.57
CA SER A 230 -4.23 1.14 -14.05
C SER A 230 -3.54 2.46 -14.38
N GLN A 231 -4.08 3.58 -13.89
CA GLN A 231 -3.38 4.87 -13.90
C GLN A 231 -2.05 4.80 -13.12
N ARG A 232 -1.94 3.87 -12.16
CA ARG A 232 -0.85 3.75 -11.19
C ARG A 232 0.12 2.61 -11.49
N THR A 233 -0.25 1.66 -12.35
CA THR A 233 0.59 0.52 -12.72
C THR A 233 0.68 0.37 -14.24
N GLU A 234 1.90 0.49 -14.78
CA GLU A 234 2.18 0.30 -16.20
C GLU A 234 2.31 -1.17 -16.56
N ALA A 235 1.83 -1.56 -17.75
CA ALA A 235 2.03 -2.90 -18.28
C ALA A 235 3.52 -3.29 -18.36
N ALA A 236 4.41 -2.33 -18.66
CA ALA A 236 5.86 -2.56 -18.72
C ALA A 236 6.47 -2.90 -17.34
N ALA A 237 5.87 -2.43 -16.23
CA ALA A 237 6.28 -2.84 -14.89
C ALA A 237 5.88 -4.30 -14.63
N ILE A 238 4.68 -4.70 -15.06
CA ILE A 238 4.20 -6.08 -14.99
C ILE A 238 5.12 -7.02 -15.79
N ASP A 239 5.49 -6.66 -17.03
CA ASP A 239 6.40 -7.45 -17.86
C ASP A 239 7.77 -7.67 -17.20
N LEU A 240 8.29 -6.65 -16.50
CA LEU A 240 9.55 -6.76 -15.77
C LEU A 240 9.41 -7.65 -14.52
N ALA A 241 8.37 -7.45 -13.72
CA ALA A 241 8.10 -8.27 -12.54
C ALA A 241 7.83 -9.74 -12.90
N ALA A 242 7.14 -9.98 -14.03
CA ALA A 242 6.84 -11.33 -14.50
C ALA A 242 8.09 -12.17 -14.75
N LYS A 243 9.21 -11.56 -15.15
CA LYS A 243 10.47 -12.29 -15.39
C LYS A 243 11.04 -12.94 -14.13
N THR A 244 10.92 -12.30 -12.97
CA THR A 244 11.41 -12.87 -11.71
C THR A 244 10.33 -13.76 -11.10
N LEU A 245 9.08 -13.29 -11.06
CA LEU A 245 7.95 -14.05 -10.52
C LEU A 245 7.74 -15.39 -11.22
N LEU A 246 7.87 -15.44 -12.54
CA LEU A 246 7.67 -16.68 -13.29
C LEU A 246 8.94 -17.52 -13.40
N PHE A 247 10.16 -17.02 -13.23
CA PHE A 247 11.36 -17.84 -13.52
C PHE A 247 12.24 -18.13 -12.30
N ASP A 248 12.04 -17.45 -11.17
CA ASP A 248 12.73 -17.75 -9.91
C ASP A 248 12.00 -18.86 -9.11
N GLU A 249 12.09 -20.10 -9.59
CA GLU A 249 11.44 -21.26 -8.97
C GLU A 249 11.89 -21.56 -7.54
N ALA A 250 13.04 -21.02 -7.10
CA ALA A 250 13.51 -21.18 -5.73
C ALA A 250 12.68 -20.35 -4.74
N ASN A 251 12.07 -19.26 -5.22
CA ASN A 251 11.43 -18.24 -4.41
C ASN A 251 9.95 -18.02 -4.76
N SER A 252 9.51 -18.46 -5.94
CA SER A 252 8.16 -18.23 -6.44
C SER A 252 7.53 -19.49 -7.03
N ASN A 253 6.31 -19.79 -6.57
CA ASN A 253 5.45 -20.84 -7.12
C ASN A 253 4.50 -20.31 -8.22
N ILE A 254 4.65 -19.05 -8.64
CA ILE A 254 3.73 -18.44 -9.63
C ILE A 254 3.86 -19.15 -10.98
N GLU A 255 2.72 -19.61 -11.47
CA GLU A 255 2.54 -20.26 -12.78
C GLU A 255 1.84 -19.32 -13.77
N ALA A 256 0.97 -18.42 -13.28
CA ALA A 256 0.26 -17.45 -14.10
C ALA A 256 0.11 -16.09 -13.40
N ILE A 257 0.19 -15.01 -14.18
CA ILE A 257 -0.18 -13.66 -13.75
C ILE A 257 -1.35 -13.19 -14.63
N LEU A 258 -2.45 -12.81 -14.00
CA LEU A 258 -3.63 -12.24 -14.65
C LEU A 258 -3.54 -10.73 -14.57
N ALA A 259 -3.23 -10.07 -15.69
CA ALA A 259 -3.19 -8.63 -15.79
C ALA A 259 -4.56 -8.07 -16.16
N PHE A 260 -5.17 -7.29 -15.26
CA PHE A 260 -6.51 -6.72 -15.41
C PHE A 260 -6.43 -5.27 -15.85
N ARG A 261 -6.87 -4.95 -17.06
CA ARG A 261 -7.01 -3.55 -17.47
C ARG A 261 -8.24 -2.94 -16.81
N ILE A 262 -8.02 -1.95 -15.95
CA ILE A 262 -9.09 -1.17 -15.33
C ILE A 262 -9.19 0.21 -15.98
N ALA A 263 -10.35 0.86 -15.85
CA ALA A 263 -10.56 2.19 -16.42
C ALA A 263 -9.75 3.25 -15.67
N GLU A 264 -9.17 4.21 -16.39
CA GLU A 264 -8.46 5.35 -15.81
C GLU A 264 -9.46 6.36 -15.21
N LYS A 265 -9.94 6.09 -13.99
CA LYS A 265 -10.77 7.01 -13.22
C LYS A 265 -10.21 7.15 -11.82
N ARG A 266 -10.13 8.39 -11.32
CA ARG A 266 -9.66 8.69 -9.95
C ARG A 266 -10.46 7.96 -8.86
N ALA A 267 -11.72 7.61 -9.12
CA ALA A 267 -12.54 6.86 -8.17
C ALA A 267 -12.02 5.43 -7.91
N TRP A 268 -11.28 4.84 -8.85
CA TRP A 268 -10.71 3.48 -8.72
C TRP A 268 -9.27 3.51 -9.22
N MET A 269 -8.37 3.93 -8.33
CA MET A 269 -6.96 4.13 -8.66
C MET A 269 -6.22 2.81 -8.85
N HIS A 270 -6.73 1.73 -8.24
CA HIS A 270 -6.13 0.41 -8.20
C HIS A 270 -7.17 -0.71 -8.30
N LEU A 271 -6.73 -1.91 -8.66
CA LEU A 271 -7.58 -3.10 -8.78
C LEU A 271 -8.31 -3.45 -7.47
N ASP A 272 -7.65 -3.34 -6.31
CA ASP A 272 -8.24 -3.70 -5.02
C ASP A 272 -9.36 -2.77 -4.55
N THR A 273 -9.52 -1.60 -5.16
CA THR A 273 -10.65 -0.72 -4.89
C THR A 273 -11.93 -1.27 -5.52
N VAL A 274 -11.85 -2.13 -6.53
CA VAL A 274 -13.01 -2.66 -7.28
C VAL A 274 -13.09 -4.18 -7.28
N PHE A 275 -12.09 -4.87 -6.76
CA PHE A 275 -11.98 -6.33 -6.81
C PHE A 275 -11.11 -6.84 -5.65
N THR A 276 -11.67 -7.55 -4.67
CA THR A 276 -10.91 -8.21 -3.60
C THR A 276 -11.43 -9.62 -3.33
N GLN A 277 -10.50 -10.55 -3.07
CA GLN A 277 -10.84 -11.91 -2.66
C GLN A 277 -11.09 -11.96 -1.16
N ILE A 278 -12.21 -12.55 -0.75
CA ILE A 278 -12.66 -12.56 0.65
C ILE A 278 -12.94 -13.95 1.20
N ASP A 279 -12.99 -14.96 0.34
CA ASP A 279 -13.13 -16.36 0.70
C ASP A 279 -12.54 -17.25 -0.41
N HIS A 280 -12.56 -18.57 -0.23
CA HIS A 280 -12.07 -19.54 -1.21
C HIS A 280 -12.74 -19.41 -2.58
N ASP A 281 -13.99 -18.97 -2.63
CA ASP A 281 -14.82 -18.89 -3.83
C ASP A 281 -15.54 -17.54 -3.98
N LYS A 282 -15.26 -16.55 -3.12
CA LYS A 282 -16.00 -15.27 -3.07
C LYS A 282 -15.09 -14.07 -3.24
N PHE A 283 -15.58 -13.10 -4.00
CA PHE A 283 -14.95 -11.79 -4.20
C PHE A 283 -15.94 -10.68 -3.91
N SER A 284 -15.46 -9.61 -3.28
CA SER A 284 -16.17 -8.33 -3.24
C SER A 284 -15.80 -7.54 -4.48
N VAL A 285 -16.81 -7.09 -5.24
CA VAL A 285 -16.57 -6.39 -6.51
C VAL A 285 -17.40 -5.12 -6.65
N HIS A 286 -16.85 -4.15 -7.36
CA HIS A 286 -17.64 -3.02 -7.84
C HIS A 286 -18.30 -3.35 -9.19
N PRO A 287 -19.56 -2.99 -9.46
CA PRO A 287 -20.23 -3.30 -10.72
C PRO A 287 -19.49 -2.86 -11.99
N GLU A 288 -18.65 -1.82 -11.92
CA GLU A 288 -17.87 -1.36 -13.08
C GLU A 288 -16.73 -2.31 -13.49
N ILE A 289 -16.23 -3.19 -12.61
CA ILE A 289 -15.26 -4.24 -13.02
C ILE A 289 -15.92 -5.33 -13.88
N LEU A 290 -17.25 -5.42 -13.87
CA LEU A 290 -18.03 -6.38 -14.66
C LEU A 290 -18.28 -5.92 -16.10
N GLY A 291 -17.78 -4.75 -16.50
CA GLY A 291 -17.85 -4.20 -17.86
C GLY A 291 -16.99 -4.98 -18.87
N PRO A 292 -16.65 -4.41 -20.06
CA PRO A 292 -15.75 -5.07 -21.01
C PRO A 292 -14.34 -5.17 -20.42
N LEU A 293 -14.13 -6.21 -19.63
CA LEU A 293 -12.91 -6.47 -18.91
C LEU A 293 -11.87 -7.05 -19.86
N GLN A 294 -10.71 -6.41 -19.95
CA GLN A 294 -9.57 -6.95 -20.68
C GLN A 294 -8.63 -7.60 -19.68
N VAL A 295 -8.59 -8.93 -19.69
CA VAL A 295 -7.65 -9.72 -18.90
C VAL A 295 -6.60 -10.32 -19.82
N PHE A 296 -5.33 -10.21 -19.44
CA PHE A 296 -4.22 -10.85 -20.12
C PHE A 296 -3.56 -11.86 -19.19
N GLU A 297 -3.34 -13.08 -19.66
CA GLU A 297 -2.60 -14.11 -18.95
C GLU A 297 -1.13 -14.06 -19.36
N LEU A 298 -0.24 -13.97 -18.39
CA LEU A 298 1.21 -14.10 -18.55
C LEU A 298 1.65 -15.44 -17.96
N THR A 299 2.25 -16.29 -18.78
CA THR A 299 2.78 -17.62 -18.40
C THR A 299 4.18 -17.85 -18.98
N ARG A 300 4.86 -18.90 -18.53
CA ARG A 300 6.13 -19.33 -19.12
C ARG A 300 5.92 -19.97 -20.50
N ASP A 301 6.77 -19.64 -21.46
CA ASP A 301 6.93 -20.36 -22.73
C ASP A 301 8.43 -20.51 -23.03
N GLY A 302 8.98 -21.69 -22.68
CA GLY A 302 10.42 -21.89 -22.64
C GLY A 302 11.10 -20.93 -21.65
N ASN A 303 11.92 -20.02 -22.17
CA ASN A 303 12.63 -19.00 -21.39
C ASN A 303 12.02 -17.59 -21.54
N GLU A 304 10.85 -17.48 -22.17
CA GLU A 304 10.17 -16.21 -22.44
C GLU A 304 8.82 -16.16 -21.74
N VAL A 305 8.33 -14.94 -21.50
CA VAL A 305 6.97 -14.71 -21.01
C VAL A 305 6.03 -14.69 -22.21
N LYS A 306 5.04 -15.57 -22.22
CA LYS A 306 3.95 -15.57 -23.19
C LYS A 306 2.76 -14.82 -22.63
N VAL A 307 2.24 -13.88 -23.42
CA VAL A 307 1.04 -13.09 -23.10
C VAL A 307 -0.13 -13.57 -23.96
N THR A 308 -1.24 -13.95 -23.33
CA THR A 308 -2.45 -14.44 -24.00
C THR A 308 -3.67 -13.66 -23.52
N PRO A 309 -4.42 -12.97 -24.41
CA PRO A 309 -5.70 -12.37 -24.03
C PRO A 309 -6.70 -13.43 -23.57
N LYS A 310 -7.44 -13.14 -22.50
CA LYS A 310 -8.52 -14.00 -21.99
C LYS A 310 -9.87 -13.38 -22.36
N GLU A 311 -10.71 -14.17 -23.01
CA GLU A 311 -12.09 -13.82 -23.33
C GLU A 311 -13.04 -14.60 -22.40
N GLY A 312 -14.17 -13.99 -22.05
CA GLY A 312 -15.18 -14.61 -21.19
C GLY A 312 -15.62 -13.68 -20.07
N LYS A 313 -16.49 -14.18 -19.19
CA LYS A 313 -16.88 -13.44 -17.99
C LYS A 313 -15.80 -13.53 -16.92
N LEU A 314 -15.75 -12.55 -16.02
CA LEU A 314 -14.76 -12.50 -14.94
C LEU A 314 -14.82 -13.76 -14.07
N GLU A 315 -16.02 -14.18 -13.66
CA GLU A 315 -16.22 -15.39 -12.87
C GLU A 315 -15.68 -16.64 -13.58
N GLU A 316 -15.96 -16.80 -14.89
CA GLU A 316 -15.52 -17.94 -15.69
C GLU A 316 -13.99 -17.98 -15.83
N ILE A 317 -13.34 -16.82 -15.95
CA ILE A 317 -11.88 -16.72 -15.96
C ILE A 317 -11.32 -17.15 -14.61
N LEU A 318 -11.84 -16.60 -13.50
CA LEU A 318 -11.35 -16.92 -12.16
C LEU A 318 -11.56 -18.40 -11.80
N GLU A 319 -12.71 -18.98 -12.18
CA GLU A 319 -13.03 -20.40 -11.97
C GLU A 319 -11.96 -21.34 -12.57
N GLN A 320 -11.35 -20.98 -13.71
CA GLN A 320 -10.27 -21.76 -14.34
C GLN A 320 -9.04 -21.87 -13.44
N TYR A 321 -8.69 -20.80 -12.73
CA TYR A 321 -7.49 -20.72 -11.89
C TYR A 321 -7.73 -21.14 -10.45
N MET A 322 -8.96 -21.02 -9.98
CA MET A 322 -9.34 -21.36 -8.62
C MET A 322 -9.85 -22.80 -8.48
N GLY A 323 -10.32 -23.41 -9.57
CA GLY A 323 -10.85 -24.78 -9.57
C GLY A 323 -12.16 -24.94 -8.81
N VAL A 324 -12.81 -23.84 -8.45
CA VAL A 324 -14.10 -23.77 -7.74
C VAL A 324 -14.99 -22.75 -8.42
N LYS A 325 -16.31 -22.95 -8.31
CA LYS A 325 -17.29 -21.99 -8.81
C LYS A 325 -17.15 -20.66 -8.08
N VAL A 326 -17.11 -19.53 -8.79
CA VAL A 326 -16.86 -18.22 -8.19
C VAL A 326 -18.16 -17.44 -7.98
N THR A 327 -18.27 -16.78 -6.84
CA THR A 327 -19.34 -15.84 -6.49
C THR A 327 -18.78 -14.43 -6.39
N LEU A 328 -19.32 -13.53 -7.20
CA LEU A 328 -18.99 -12.10 -7.16
C LEU A 328 -20.09 -11.37 -6.37
N ILE A 329 -19.72 -10.74 -5.26
CA ILE A 329 -20.63 -10.02 -4.37
C ILE A 329 -20.51 -8.51 -4.67
N PRO A 330 -21.56 -7.88 -5.23
CA PRO A 330 -21.48 -6.47 -5.63
C PRO A 330 -21.56 -5.52 -4.43
N CYS A 331 -20.60 -4.60 -4.33
CA CYS A 331 -20.64 -3.45 -3.43
C CYS A 331 -21.94 -2.64 -3.67
N GLY A 332 -22.60 -2.27 -2.57
CA GLY A 332 -23.90 -1.58 -2.58
C GLY A 332 -25.10 -2.44 -3.01
N GLY A 333 -24.93 -3.76 -3.18
CA GLY A 333 -26.05 -4.70 -3.40
C GLY A 333 -26.83 -4.49 -4.70
N GLY A 334 -26.20 -3.88 -5.71
CA GLY A 334 -26.83 -3.61 -7.01
C GLY A 334 -27.70 -2.35 -7.05
N ASP A 335 -27.89 -1.64 -5.94
CA ASP A 335 -28.44 -0.28 -5.97
C ASP A 335 -27.36 0.71 -6.38
N ARG A 336 -27.61 1.49 -7.44
CA ARG A 336 -26.62 2.41 -8.01
C ARG A 336 -26.16 3.47 -7.02
N ILE A 337 -27.08 4.03 -6.22
CA ILE A 337 -26.77 5.14 -5.31
C ILE A 337 -25.98 4.62 -4.11
N ALA A 338 -26.36 3.46 -3.57
CA ALA A 338 -25.61 2.78 -2.52
C ALA A 338 -24.22 2.38 -3.02
N ALA A 339 -24.11 1.77 -4.21
CA ALA A 339 -22.83 1.38 -4.81
C ALA A 339 -21.91 2.59 -4.99
N GLU A 340 -22.38 3.70 -5.57
CA GLU A 340 -21.58 4.92 -5.72
C GLU A 340 -21.09 5.48 -4.37
N ARG A 341 -21.96 5.48 -3.34
CA ARG A 341 -21.62 5.99 -2.00
C ARG A 341 -20.65 5.08 -1.25
N GLU A 342 -20.88 3.77 -1.25
CA GLU A 342 -20.05 2.82 -0.50
C GLU A 342 -18.74 2.55 -1.21
N GLN A 343 -18.72 2.55 -2.55
CA GLN A 343 -17.49 2.51 -3.32
C GLN A 343 -16.59 3.72 -3.03
N TRP A 344 -17.17 4.91 -2.91
CA TRP A 344 -16.42 6.11 -2.52
C TRP A 344 -15.76 5.96 -1.13
N ASN A 345 -16.36 5.15 -0.26
CA ASN A 345 -15.85 4.82 1.07
C ASN A 345 -15.18 3.44 1.09
N ASP A 346 -14.63 3.01 -0.04
CA ASP A 346 -13.82 1.79 -0.14
C ASP A 346 -14.55 0.50 0.26
N GLY A 347 -15.85 0.41 -0.04
CA GLY A 347 -16.70 -0.75 0.28
C GLY A 347 -16.24 -2.08 -0.32
N SER A 348 -15.54 -2.04 -1.46
CA SER A 348 -14.92 -3.24 -2.06
C SER A 348 -13.49 -3.50 -1.57
N ASN A 349 -12.86 -2.59 -0.82
CA ASN A 349 -11.49 -2.70 -0.32
C ASN A 349 -11.44 -3.36 1.06
N THR A 350 -11.98 -4.58 1.12
CA THR A 350 -12.08 -5.34 2.38
C THR A 350 -10.77 -6.05 2.70
N LEU A 351 -10.38 -6.10 4.00
CA LEU A 351 -9.21 -6.88 4.42
C LEU A 351 -9.65 -8.26 4.91
N CYS A 352 -9.30 -9.30 4.15
CA CYS A 352 -9.51 -10.69 4.58
C CYS A 352 -8.39 -11.13 5.55
N ILE A 353 -8.77 -11.53 6.77
CA ILE A 353 -7.83 -11.97 7.82
C ILE A 353 -7.84 -13.49 8.03
N ALA A 354 -8.87 -14.18 7.53
CA ALA A 354 -8.97 -15.62 7.38
C ALA A 354 -10.10 -15.91 6.36
N PRO A 355 -10.17 -17.07 5.70
CA PRO A 355 -11.20 -17.35 4.69
C PRO A 355 -12.61 -17.08 5.22
N GLY A 356 -13.35 -16.21 4.53
CA GLY A 356 -14.70 -15.80 4.93
C GLY A 356 -14.75 -14.86 6.14
N LYS A 357 -13.64 -14.27 6.56
CA LYS A 357 -13.55 -13.35 7.70
C LYS A 357 -12.83 -12.07 7.33
N VAL A 358 -13.58 -10.97 7.28
CA VAL A 358 -13.11 -9.68 6.75
C VAL A 358 -13.24 -8.55 7.76
N ILE A 359 -12.33 -7.59 7.67
CA ILE A 359 -12.44 -6.28 8.33
C ILE A 359 -12.91 -5.27 7.30
N VAL A 360 -13.94 -4.50 7.67
CA VAL A 360 -14.60 -3.50 6.83
C VAL A 360 -14.89 -2.23 7.62
N TYR A 361 -15.17 -1.14 6.92
CA TYR A 361 -15.71 0.06 7.55
C TYR A 361 -17.18 -0.11 7.94
N GLU A 362 -17.56 0.40 9.12
CA GLU A 362 -18.94 0.38 9.63
C GLU A 362 -19.94 1.15 8.76
N ARG A 363 -19.45 2.12 7.96
CA ARG A 363 -20.28 3.03 7.16
C ARG A 363 -20.85 2.43 5.87
N ASN A 364 -20.41 1.23 5.49
CA ASN A 364 -20.82 0.55 4.25
C ASN A 364 -21.93 -0.47 4.57
N ASP A 365 -23.07 0.03 5.06
CA ASP A 365 -24.12 -0.76 5.67
C ASP A 365 -24.77 -1.78 4.72
N VAL A 366 -24.96 -1.40 3.45
CA VAL A 366 -25.56 -2.28 2.43
C VAL A 366 -24.60 -3.41 2.07
N THR A 367 -23.32 -3.09 1.79
CA THR A 367 -22.30 -4.09 1.50
C THR A 367 -22.09 -5.02 2.70
N ASN A 368 -21.99 -4.49 3.91
CA ASN A 368 -21.78 -5.29 5.12
C ASN A 368 -22.94 -6.25 5.38
N ALA A 369 -24.18 -5.83 5.14
CA ALA A 369 -25.36 -6.71 5.23
C ALA A 369 -25.28 -7.83 4.18
N LEU A 370 -24.99 -7.49 2.93
CA LEU A 370 -24.88 -8.46 1.83
C LEU A 370 -23.76 -9.50 2.06
N LEU A 371 -22.61 -9.05 2.56
CA LEU A 371 -21.50 -9.95 2.93
C LEU A 371 -21.95 -10.98 3.97
N ARG A 372 -22.69 -10.56 5.01
CA ARG A 372 -23.25 -11.47 6.03
C ARG A 372 -24.26 -12.45 5.45
N GLU A 373 -25.12 -12.02 4.53
CA GLU A 373 -26.05 -12.89 3.82
C GLU A 373 -25.32 -13.98 3.01
N HIS A 374 -24.11 -13.69 2.53
CA HIS A 374 -23.24 -14.64 1.84
C HIS A 374 -22.34 -15.46 2.79
N GLY A 375 -22.61 -15.43 4.09
CA GLY A 375 -21.92 -16.22 5.10
C GLY A 375 -20.55 -15.67 5.52
N ILE A 376 -20.21 -14.44 5.14
CA ILE A 376 -18.97 -13.78 5.55
C ILE A 376 -19.09 -13.28 6.99
N ASN A 377 -18.09 -13.57 7.80
CA ASN A 377 -17.89 -12.98 9.12
C ASN A 377 -17.32 -11.57 8.97
N VAL A 378 -18.19 -10.58 9.13
CA VAL A 378 -17.87 -9.16 8.96
C VAL A 378 -17.52 -8.52 10.30
N ILE A 379 -16.28 -8.05 10.43
CA ILE A 379 -15.80 -7.27 11.56
C ILE A 379 -15.75 -5.80 11.15
N GLU A 380 -16.56 -4.97 11.80
CA GLU A 380 -16.65 -3.55 11.50
C GLU A 380 -15.65 -2.74 12.34
N MET A 381 -15.04 -1.73 11.72
CA MET A 381 -14.22 -0.71 12.39
C MET A 381 -14.78 0.70 12.15
N PRO A 382 -14.53 1.65 13.07
CA PRO A 382 -14.86 3.06 12.89
C PRO A 382 -14.20 3.65 11.64
N SER A 383 -14.87 4.62 11.01
CA SER A 383 -14.49 5.11 9.67
C SER A 383 -14.85 6.57 9.38
N ALA A 384 -14.83 7.42 10.42
CA ALA A 384 -15.15 8.84 10.30
C ALA A 384 -13.98 9.67 9.76
N GLU A 385 -12.73 9.35 10.15
CA GLU A 385 -11.56 10.11 9.76
C GLU A 385 -10.65 9.35 8.79
N LEU A 386 -10.40 8.06 9.01
CA LEU A 386 -9.50 7.27 8.17
C LEU A 386 -10.01 7.13 6.72
N SER A 387 -11.33 7.06 6.52
CA SER A 387 -11.89 6.97 5.17
C SER A 387 -11.69 8.25 4.35
N ARG A 388 -11.33 9.38 4.98
CA ARG A 388 -11.14 10.66 4.27
C ARG A 388 -9.91 10.66 3.36
N GLY A 389 -8.96 9.75 3.58
CA GLY A 389 -7.84 9.55 2.65
C GLY A 389 -8.16 8.63 1.47
N ARG A 390 -9.40 8.16 1.31
CA ARG A 390 -9.82 7.20 0.27
C ARG A 390 -9.01 5.90 0.24
N GLY A 391 -9.04 5.19 1.36
CA GLY A 391 -8.58 3.81 1.40
C GLY A 391 -9.29 3.03 2.49
N GLY A 392 -9.52 1.75 2.23
CA GLY A 392 -10.13 0.80 3.16
C GLY A 392 -9.13 0.13 4.10
N PRO A 393 -9.60 -0.82 4.93
CA PRO A 393 -8.73 -1.65 5.78
C PRO A 393 -7.63 -2.39 5.00
N ARG A 394 -7.86 -2.75 3.71
CA ARG A 394 -6.83 -3.40 2.89
C ARG A 394 -5.74 -2.41 2.47
N CYS A 395 -6.09 -1.17 2.11
CA CYS A 395 -5.13 -0.09 1.82
C CYS A 395 -4.24 0.23 3.04
N MET A 396 -4.82 0.20 4.24
CA MET A 396 -4.10 0.51 5.49
C MET A 396 -3.21 -0.61 6.02
N SER A 397 -3.10 -1.74 5.31
CA SER A 397 -2.40 -2.91 5.80
C SER A 397 -1.50 -3.55 4.75
N MET A 398 -0.38 -4.09 5.19
CA MET A 398 0.51 -4.90 4.34
C MET A 398 0.82 -6.23 5.04
N PRO A 399 0.14 -7.32 4.66
CA PRO A 399 0.45 -8.67 5.14
C PRO A 399 1.93 -8.97 4.92
N LEU A 400 2.63 -9.40 5.96
CA LEU A 400 4.00 -9.92 5.87
C LEU A 400 3.99 -11.44 5.90
N VAL A 401 3.11 -12.03 6.73
CA VAL A 401 2.99 -13.49 6.86
C VAL A 401 1.53 -13.89 6.91
N ARG A 402 1.14 -14.82 6.05
CA ARG A 402 -0.09 -15.62 6.13
C ARG A 402 0.27 -17.10 6.23
N ASP A 403 -0.66 -17.91 6.74
CA ASP A 403 -0.54 -19.37 6.68
C ASP A 403 -0.41 -19.85 5.22
N GLU A 404 0.22 -21.02 5.02
CA GLU A 404 0.36 -21.61 3.68
C GLU A 404 -0.96 -22.18 3.14
N LYS A 405 -1.91 -22.52 4.03
CA LYS A 405 -3.23 -23.09 3.69
C LYS A 405 -4.31 -22.61 4.63
#